data_AF-A0ABC9AVG1-F1
#
_entry.id   AF-A0ABC9AVG1-F1
#
_cell.length_a   1.000
_cell.length_b   1.000
_cell.length_c   1.000
_cell.angle_alpha   90.00
_cell.angle_beta   90.00
_cell.angle_gamma   90.00
#
_symmetry.space_group_name_H-M   'P 1'
#
loop_
_entity.id
_entity.type
_entity.pdbx_description
1 polymer ?
#
loop_
_entity_poly.entity_id
_entity_poly.type
_entity_poly.pdbx_seq_one_letter_code
_entity_poly.pdbx_strand_id
1 'polypeptide(L)'
;MFYWKLAVAILLVCAISPPQVVTGACTETQKARVTFYCHTFTKKGSTSNVIHIHSDCCVSVRLVPNSDMKCVVSMLTDKEKEVHDEARILSLESLCEYHPPQRSSLST
;
A
#
# COMPACT_ATOMS: atom_id res chain seq x y z
N MET A 1 33.00 -31.18 1.00
CA MET A 1 31.94 -31.66 0.07
C MET A 1 30.51 -31.38 0.58
N PHE A 2 30.23 -30.19 1.13
CA PHE A 2 28.89 -29.84 1.66
C PHE A 2 28.33 -28.51 1.14
N TYR A 3 29.18 -27.60 0.64
CA TYR A 3 28.76 -26.32 0.06
C TYR A 3 27.95 -26.46 -1.24
N TRP A 4 28.23 -27.47 -2.06
CA TRP A 4 27.45 -27.76 -3.27
C TRP A 4 25.98 -28.07 -2.95
N LYS A 5 25.72 -28.84 -1.88
CA LYS A 5 24.35 -29.20 -1.48
C LYS A 5 23.57 -27.98 -0.99
N LEU A 6 24.24 -27.07 -0.27
CA LEU A 6 23.66 -25.80 0.17
C LEU A 6 23.38 -24.88 -1.02
N ALA A 7 24.28 -24.79 -1.99
CA ALA A 7 24.08 -24.00 -3.21
C ALA A 7 22.89 -24.51 -4.04
N VAL A 8 22.75 -25.84 -4.16
CA VAL A 8 21.61 -26.47 -4.86
C VAL A 8 20.30 -26.24 -4.11
N ALA A 9 20.31 -26.32 -2.77
CA ALA A 9 19.13 -26.05 -1.95
C ALA A 9 18.68 -24.57 -2.05
N ILE A 10 19.63 -23.62 -2.06
CA ILE A 10 19.33 -22.19 -2.22
C ILE A 10 18.76 -21.90 -3.62
N LEU A 11 19.33 -22.49 -4.67
CA LEU A 11 18.81 -22.35 -6.04
C LEU A 11 17.40 -22.92 -6.20
N LEU A 12 17.10 -24.04 -5.52
CA LEU A 12 15.76 -24.64 -5.53
C LEU A 12 14.72 -23.74 -4.84
N VAL A 13 15.08 -23.07 -3.75
CA VAL A 13 14.16 -22.14 -3.06
C VAL A 13 13.88 -20.90 -3.93
N CYS A 14 14.86 -20.40 -4.68
CA CYS A 14 14.64 -19.28 -5.62
C CYS A 14 13.84 -19.67 -6.87
N ALA A 15 13.81 -20.94 -7.25
CA ALA A 15 13.08 -21.41 -8.43
C ALA A 15 11.59 -21.70 -8.18
N ILE A 16 11.20 -21.92 -6.91
CA ILE A 16 9.82 -22.28 -6.52
C ILE A 16 9.01 -21.06 -6.09
N SER A 17 9.65 -19.90 -5.86
CA SER A 17 8.88 -18.67 -5.68
C SER A 17 8.19 -18.33 -7.01
N PRO A 18 6.85 -18.36 -7.08
CA PRO A 18 6.17 -17.91 -8.28
C PRO A 18 6.62 -16.48 -8.56
N PRO A 19 6.82 -16.10 -9.84
CA PRO A 19 6.93 -14.69 -10.16
C PRO A 19 5.69 -14.04 -9.58
N GLN A 20 5.87 -13.17 -8.59
CA GLN A 20 4.82 -12.29 -8.12
C GLN A 20 4.37 -11.50 -9.33
N VAL A 21 3.31 -12.01 -9.94
CA VAL A 21 2.71 -11.52 -11.15
C VAL A 21 2.40 -10.05 -10.86
N VAL A 22 3.09 -9.17 -11.58
CA VAL A 22 2.93 -7.71 -11.54
C VAL A 22 1.60 -7.37 -12.20
N THR A 23 0.50 -7.83 -11.60
CA THR A 23 -0.87 -7.52 -12.00
C THR A 23 -1.49 -6.75 -10.87
N GLY A 24 -1.18 -5.45 -10.76
CA GLY A 24 -1.96 -4.45 -10.01
C GLY A 24 -2.37 -4.75 -8.56
N ALA A 25 -1.91 -5.86 -7.96
CA ALA A 25 -2.36 -6.33 -6.66
C ALA A 25 -1.38 -5.84 -5.60
N CYS A 26 -1.90 -5.22 -4.55
CA CYS A 26 -1.07 -4.87 -3.42
C CYS A 26 -0.62 -6.10 -2.63
N THR A 27 0.43 -5.92 -1.85
CA THR A 27 0.95 -6.96 -0.95
C THR A 27 0.27 -6.87 0.42
N GLU A 28 0.26 -7.97 1.17
CA GLU A 28 -0.19 -7.98 2.57
C GLU A 28 0.54 -6.92 3.42
N THR A 29 1.83 -6.70 3.14
CA THR A 29 2.62 -5.65 3.83
C THR A 29 2.11 -4.26 3.49
N GLN A 30 1.74 -3.99 2.24
CA GLN A 30 1.16 -2.70 1.85
C GLN A 30 -0.20 -2.49 2.52
N LYS A 31 -1.09 -3.48 2.47
CA LYS A 31 -2.38 -3.46 3.16
C LYS A 31 -2.20 -3.16 4.65
N ALA A 32 -1.33 -3.91 5.34
CA ALA A 32 -1.08 -3.75 6.76
C ALA A 32 -0.53 -2.36 7.13
N ARG A 33 0.33 -1.77 6.30
CA ARG A 33 0.81 -0.40 6.51
C ARG A 33 -0.30 0.63 6.36
N VAL A 34 -1.12 0.51 5.30
CA VAL A 34 -2.25 1.43 5.08
C VAL A 34 -3.23 1.34 6.25
N THR A 35 -3.66 0.13 6.65
CA THR A 35 -4.60 -0.03 7.76
C THR A 35 -4.03 0.47 9.09
N PHE A 36 -2.73 0.29 9.33
CA PHE A 36 -2.06 0.78 10.54
C PHE A 36 -1.92 2.31 10.58
N TYR A 37 -1.24 2.91 9.60
CA TYR A 37 -0.92 4.35 9.62
C TYR A 37 -2.15 5.23 9.33
N CYS A 38 -3.09 4.74 8.52
CA CYS A 38 -4.32 5.45 8.22
C CYS A 38 -5.46 5.08 9.17
N HIS A 39 -5.22 4.29 10.23
CA HIS A 39 -6.26 3.80 11.14
C HIS A 39 -7.17 4.91 11.66
N THR A 40 -6.60 6.01 12.16
CA THR A 40 -7.38 7.12 12.73
C THR A 40 -8.34 7.73 11.73
N PHE A 41 -7.94 7.84 10.46
CA PHE A 41 -8.81 8.36 9.41
C PHE A 41 -9.82 7.32 8.95
N THR A 42 -9.40 6.07 8.76
CA THR A 42 -10.21 5.02 8.13
C THR A 42 -11.14 4.31 9.10
N LYS A 43 -10.97 4.48 10.41
CA LYS A 43 -11.86 3.88 11.42
C LYS A 43 -13.33 4.30 11.21
N LYS A 44 -14.25 3.34 11.31
CA LYS A 44 -15.71 3.60 11.27
C LYS A 44 -16.11 4.61 12.34
N GLY A 45 -16.94 5.58 11.96
CA GLY A 45 -17.37 6.66 12.85
C GLY A 45 -16.28 7.69 13.18
N SER A 46 -15.12 7.65 12.51
CA SER A 46 -14.09 8.68 12.69
C SER A 46 -14.61 10.06 12.26
N THR A 47 -14.39 11.05 13.12
CA THR A 47 -14.68 12.47 12.83
C THR A 47 -13.50 13.16 12.14
N SER A 48 -12.36 12.49 12.01
CA SER A 48 -11.17 13.08 11.40
C SER A 48 -11.35 13.20 9.90
N ASN A 49 -11.43 14.42 9.37
CA ASN A 49 -11.60 14.66 7.93
C ASN A 49 -10.33 15.20 7.26
N VAL A 50 -9.22 15.28 7.99
CA VAL A 50 -7.98 15.89 7.51
C VAL A 50 -6.86 14.86 7.54
N ILE A 51 -6.14 14.74 6.42
CA ILE A 51 -4.92 13.97 6.30
C ILE A 51 -3.82 14.89 5.80
N HIS A 52 -2.66 14.85 6.46
CA HIS A 52 -1.51 15.61 5.99
C HIS A 52 -0.81 14.87 4.85
N ILE A 53 -0.53 15.56 3.75
CA ILE A 53 0.04 14.98 2.52
C ILE A 53 1.42 14.32 2.73
N HIS A 54 2.15 14.74 3.76
CA HIS A 54 3.45 14.17 4.15
C HIS A 54 3.38 13.23 5.37
N SER A 55 2.17 12.88 5.83
CA SER A 55 2.01 11.90 6.92
C SER A 55 2.42 10.49 6.48
N ASP A 56 2.77 9.64 7.45
CA ASP A 56 3.08 8.23 7.20
C ASP A 56 1.92 7.47 6.54
N CYS A 57 0.68 7.91 6.76
CA CYS A 57 -0.48 7.40 6.04
C CYS A 57 -0.35 7.64 4.54
N CYS A 58 -0.13 8.88 4.11
CA CYS A 58 0.01 9.18 2.68
C CYS A 58 1.30 8.64 2.07
N VAL A 59 2.38 8.52 2.84
CA VAL A 59 3.58 7.81 2.40
C VAL A 59 3.25 6.35 2.11
N SER A 60 2.49 5.69 2.99
CA SER A 60 2.09 4.29 2.81
C SER A 60 1.15 4.09 1.62
N VAL A 61 0.20 5.01 1.41
CA VAL A 61 -0.72 4.98 0.26
C VAL A 61 0.05 5.06 -1.06
N ARG A 62 1.06 5.94 -1.18
CA ARG A 62 1.87 6.07 -2.40
C ARG A 62 2.78 4.86 -2.69
N LEU A 63 3.02 4.01 -1.69
CA LEU A 63 3.77 2.77 -1.88
C LEU A 63 2.89 1.63 -2.40
N VAL A 64 1.57 1.82 -2.43
CA VAL A 64 0.65 0.91 -3.12
C VAL A 64 0.79 1.12 -4.63
N PRO A 65 0.85 0.06 -5.45
CA PRO A 65 0.93 0.18 -6.90
C PRO A 65 -0.19 1.08 -7.44
N ASN A 66 0.19 2.13 -8.19
CA ASN A 66 -0.73 3.15 -8.73
C ASN A 66 -1.59 3.86 -7.68
N SER A 67 -1.25 3.78 -6.39
CA SER A 67 -2.11 4.21 -5.28
C SER A 67 -3.51 3.57 -5.31
N ASP A 68 -3.67 2.40 -5.94
CA ASP A 68 -4.98 1.74 -6.07
C ASP A 68 -5.46 1.21 -4.72
N MET A 69 -6.33 1.95 -4.06
CA MET A 69 -6.87 1.55 -2.76
C MET A 69 -7.91 0.44 -2.85
N LYS A 70 -8.41 0.10 -4.06
CA LYS A 70 -9.36 -1.01 -4.22
C LYS A 70 -8.72 -2.35 -3.89
N CYS A 71 -7.44 -2.53 -4.24
CA CYS A 71 -6.73 -3.74 -3.88
C CYS A 71 -6.63 -3.87 -2.34
N VAL A 72 -6.42 -2.77 -1.61
CA VAL A 72 -6.31 -2.78 -0.14
C VAL A 72 -7.64 -3.21 0.47
N VAL A 73 -8.75 -2.64 0.00
CA VAL A 73 -10.10 -3.02 0.42
C VAL A 73 -10.38 -4.50 0.15
N SER A 74 -9.96 -5.01 -1.02
CA SER A 74 -10.17 -6.41 -1.40
C SER A 74 -9.42 -7.40 -0.50
N MET A 75 -8.32 -6.96 0.13
CA MET A 75 -7.48 -7.77 1.02
C MET A 75 -7.84 -7.62 2.51
N LEU A 76 -8.84 -6.80 2.86
CA LEU A 76 -9.27 -6.68 4.25
C LEU A 76 -9.93 -7.98 4.72
N THR A 77 -9.51 -8.43 5.90
CA THR A 77 -10.22 -9.48 6.64
C THR A 77 -11.56 -8.98 7.16
N ASP A 78 -12.48 -9.88 7.47
CA ASP A 78 -13.80 -9.49 8.03
C ASP A 78 -13.67 -8.64 9.30
N LYS A 79 -12.70 -8.97 10.16
CA LYS A 79 -12.38 -8.17 11.35
C LYS A 79 -11.89 -6.76 11.02
N GLU A 80 -11.07 -6.62 9.98
CA GLU A 80 -10.62 -5.30 9.53
C GLU A 80 -11.79 -4.51 8.93
N LYS A 81 -12.71 -5.15 8.21
CA LYS A 81 -13.94 -4.51 7.70
C LYS A 81 -14.90 -4.09 8.80
N GLU A 82 -14.88 -4.75 9.96
CA GLU A 82 -15.64 -4.30 11.13
C GLU A 82 -15.07 -3.00 11.73
N VAL A 83 -13.76 -2.79 11.63
CA VAL A 83 -13.07 -1.63 12.22
C VAL A 83 -12.99 -0.45 11.24
N HIS A 84 -12.70 -0.72 9.98
CA HIS A 84 -12.43 0.29 8.96
C HIS A 84 -13.63 0.51 8.05
N ASP A 85 -13.80 1.76 7.64
CA ASP A 85 -14.74 2.19 6.63
C ASP A 85 -14.09 2.07 5.26
N GLU A 86 -14.61 1.16 4.43
CA GLU A 86 -14.08 0.87 3.10
C GLU A 86 -14.11 2.11 2.19
N ALA A 87 -15.16 2.94 2.26
CA ALA A 87 -15.26 4.15 1.45
C ALA A 87 -14.19 5.17 1.85
N ARG A 88 -13.84 5.24 3.13
CA ARG A 88 -12.75 6.09 3.63
C ARG A 88 -11.38 5.55 3.27
N ILE A 89 -11.20 4.23 3.15
CA ILE A 89 -9.95 3.66 2.59
C ILE A 89 -9.83 4.04 1.12
N LEU A 90 -10.90 3.92 0.34
CA LEU A 90 -10.89 4.27 -1.09
C LEU A 90 -10.56 5.74 -1.33
N SER A 91 -11.05 6.65 -0.49
CA SER A 91 -10.79 8.09 -0.67
C SER A 91 -9.32 8.49 -0.44
N LEU A 92 -8.52 7.65 0.22
CA LEU A 92 -7.09 7.90 0.45
C LEU A 92 -6.32 8.10 -0.85
N GLU A 93 -6.73 7.43 -1.94
CA GLU A 93 -6.13 7.57 -3.27
C GLU A 93 -6.05 9.05 -3.69
N SER A 94 -7.18 9.74 -3.67
CA SER A 94 -7.28 11.16 -4.01
C SER A 94 -6.67 12.09 -2.97
N LEU A 95 -6.82 11.78 -1.68
CA LEU A 95 -6.35 12.65 -0.59
C LEU A 95 -4.82 12.67 -0.46
N CYS A 96 -4.17 11.59 -0.89
CA CYS A 96 -2.73 11.44 -0.81
C CYS A 96 -2.02 11.69 -2.14
N GLU A 97 -2.75 12.08 -3.18
CA GLU A 97 -2.19 12.47 -4.47
C GLU A 97 -1.27 13.69 -4.31
N TYR A 98 0.01 13.51 -4.59
CA TYR A 98 0.98 14.60 -4.53
C TYR A 98 1.06 15.27 -5.89
N HIS A 99 0.58 16.50 -5.98
CA HIS A 99 0.84 17.37 -7.13
C HIS A 99 2.15 18.12 -6.84
N PRO A 100 3.29 17.77 -7.49
CA PRO A 100 4.44 18.64 -7.42
C PRO A 100 4.04 20.02 -7.96
N PRO A 101 4.51 21.13 -7.38
CA PRO A 101 4.28 22.45 -7.94
C PRO A 101 4.75 22.42 -9.39
N GLN A 102 3.85 22.74 -10.33
CA GLN A 102 4.23 22.93 -11.73
C GLN A 102 5.32 23.99 -11.74
N ARG A 103 6.55 23.57 -12.03
CA ARG A 103 7.64 24.50 -12.31
C ARG A 103 7.27 25.16 -13.61
N SER A 104 6.49 26.24 -13.53
CA SER A 104 6.20 27.11 -14.66
C SER A 104 7.54 27.42 -15.30
N SER A 105 7.72 26.93 -16.51
CA SER A 105 8.82 27.27 -17.39
C SER A 105 8.80 28.77 -17.59
N LEU A 106 9.52 29.50 -16.73
CA LEU A 106 9.90 30.88 -16.98
C LEU A 106 11.01 30.82 -18.03
N SER A 107 10.58 30.67 -19.28
CA SER A 107 11.37 31.02 -20.45
C SER A 107 10.87 32.38 -20.91
N THR A 108 11.57 33.43 -20.50
CA THR A 108 11.62 34.73 -21.19
C THR A 108 13.00 35.30 -20.96
#